data_AF-A0A0F9HZI7-F1
#
_entry.id   AF-A0A0F9HZI7-F1
#
_cell.length_a   1.000
_cell.length_b   1.000
_cell.length_c   1.000
_cell.angle_alpha   90.00
_cell.angle_beta   90.00
_cell.angle_gamma   90.00
#
_symmetry.space_group_name_H-M   'P 1'
#
loop_
_entity.id
_entity.type
_entity.pdbx_description
1 polymer ?
#
loop_
_entity_poly.entity_id
_entity_poly.type
_entity_poly.pdbx_seq_one_letter_code
_entity_poly.pdbx_strand_id
1 'polypeptide(L)' 'MRLSQYFLPTLKETPAEAQIVSHRLMLRAGMVRQASAGIYSWLPLGYRVLR' A
#
# COMPACT_ATOMS: atom_id res chain seq x y z
N MET A 1 -11.18 -13.80 -4.92
CA MET A 1 -10.68 -13.85 -3.53
C MET A 1 -11.68 -13.20 -2.61
N ARG A 2 -11.97 -13.81 -1.45
CA ARG A 2 -12.85 -13.20 -0.43
C ARG A 2 -12.03 -12.20 0.38
N LEU A 3 -12.58 -11.00 0.61
CA LEU A 3 -11.88 -9.94 1.34
C LEU A 3 -11.54 -10.35 2.78
N SER A 4 -12.40 -11.16 3.42
CA SER A 4 -12.18 -11.70 4.77
C SER A 4 -10.96 -12.62 4.89
N GLN A 5 -10.46 -13.18 3.78
CA GLN A 5 -9.28 -14.04 3.73
C GLN A 5 -8.09 -13.32 3.08
N TYR A 6 -8.22 -12.01 2.80
CA TYR A 6 -7.23 -11.24 2.08
C TYR A 6 -6.54 -10.22 2.98
N PHE A 7 -5.21 -10.20 2.93
CA PHE A 7 -4.46 -9.17 3.62
C PHE A 7 -4.52 -7.85 2.84
N LEU A 8 -5.38 -6.94 3.30
CA LEU A 8 -5.62 -5.63 2.69
C LEU A 8 -5.77 -4.54 3.77
N PRO A 9 -4.65 -4.03 4.32
CA PRO A 9 -4.66 -3.03 5.38
C PRO A 9 -4.87 -1.62 4.81
N THR A 10 -6.12 -1.23 4.59
CA THR A 10 -6.44 0.13 4.09
C THR A 10 -6.29 1.18 5.19
N LEU A 11 -5.91 2.41 4.79
CA LEU A 11 -5.78 3.55 5.69
C LEU A 11 -6.91 4.56 5.46
N LYS A 12 -7.58 4.96 6.54
CA LYS A 12 -8.60 6.01 6.52
C LYS A 12 -8.00 7.38 6.24
N GLU A 13 -6.84 7.65 6.83
CA GLU A 13 -6.15 8.92 6.74
C GLU A 13 -5.01 8.86 5.72
N THR A 14 -4.62 10.05 5.28
CA THR A 14 -3.51 10.22 4.36
C THR A 14 -2.21 10.30 5.16
N PRO A 15 -1.23 9.41 4.93
CA PRO A 15 0.07 9.52 5.57
C PRO A 15 0.75 10.85 5.22
N ALA A 16 1.24 11.56 6.23
CA ALA A 16 1.88 12.87 6.06
C ALA A 16 3.21 12.80 5.28
N GLU A 17 3.88 11.65 5.32
CA GLU A 17 5.11 11.35 4.56
C GLU A 17 4.89 11.28 3.04
N ALA A 18 3.65 11.12 2.57
CA ALA A 18 3.33 10.96 1.16
C ALA A 18 2.95 12.29 0.48
N GLN A 19 3.95 12.91 -0.16
CA GLN A 19 3.78 14.19 -0.87
C GLN A 19 3.04 14.03 -2.21
N ILE A 20 3.37 12.99 -2.99
CA ILE A 20 2.75 12.75 -4.30
C ILE A 20 1.47 11.90 -4.20
N VAL A 21 0.52 12.16 -5.10
CA VAL A 21 -0.81 11.50 -5.11
C VAL A 21 -0.68 9.99 -5.27
N SER A 22 0.18 9.51 -6.17
CA SER A 22 0.39 8.08 -6.41
C SER A 22 0.87 7.36 -5.14
N HIS A 23 1.91 7.87 -4.48
CA HIS A 23 2.44 7.33 -3.23
C HIS A 23 1.36 7.28 -2.13
N ARG A 24 0.59 8.36 -1.98
CA ARG A 24 -0.52 8.44 -1.04
C ARG A 24 -1.57 7.36 -1.29
N LEU A 25 -1.97 7.16 -2.55
CA LEU A 25 -2.96 6.16 -2.92
C LEU A 25 -2.43 4.73 -2.69
N MET A 26 -1.18 4.46 -3.06
CA MET A 26 -0.57 3.14 -2.86
C MET A 26 -0.48 2.76 -1.36
N LEU A 27 -0.17 3.72 -0.49
CA LEU A 27 -0.19 3.49 0.96
C LEU A 27 -1.61 3.27 1.48
N ARG A 28 -2.56 4.14 1.09
CA ARG A 28 -3.95 4.07 1.58
C ARG A 28 -4.69 2.82 1.13
N ALA A 29 -4.41 2.35 -0.08
CA ALA A 29 -5.00 1.14 -0.63
C ALA A 29 -4.33 -0.14 -0.10
N GLY A 30 -3.30 -0.05 0.74
CA GLY A 30 -2.56 -1.22 1.23
C GLY A 30 -1.82 -1.95 0.10
N MET A 31 -1.25 -1.21 -0.86
CA MET A 31 -0.47 -1.78 -1.97
C MET A 31 1.02 -1.91 -1.63
N VAL A 32 1.55 -0.96 -0.87
CA VAL A 32 2.96 -0.92 -0.45
C VAL A 32 3.07 -0.54 1.01
N ARG A 33 4.17 -0.95 1.66
CA ARG A 33 4.53 -0.50 3.01
C ARG A 33 6.02 -0.16 3.05
N GLN A 34 6.36 1.00 3.60
CA GLN A 34 7.75 1.40 3.75
C GLN A 34 8.45 0.54 4.81
N ALA A 35 9.58 -0.07 4.44
CA ALA A 35 10.44 -0.84 5.33
C ALA A 35 11.63 0.00 5.83
N SER A 36 12.20 0.83 4.96
CA SER A 36 13.21 1.84 5.27
C SER A 36 13.14 2.99 4.26
N ALA A 37 13.97 4.02 4.41
CA ALA A 37 14.01 5.14 3.46
C ALA A 37 14.23 4.64 2.01
N GLY A 38 13.25 4.88 1.14
CA GLY A 38 13.29 4.46 -0.26
C GLY A 38 13.06 2.95 -0.52
N ILE A 39 12.87 2.13 0.52
CA ILE A 39 12.65 0.68 0.39
C ILE A 39 11.23 0.33 0.82
N TYR A 40 10.52 -0.34 -0.08
CA TYR A 40 9.11 -0.69 0.09
C TYR A 40 8.89 -2.19 -0.06
N SER A 41 8.06 -2.74 0.82
CA SER A 41 7.50 -4.07 0.68
C SER A 41 6.22 -3.99 -0.16
N TRP A 42 6.13 -4.83 -1.18
CA TRP A 42 4.90 -5.01 -1.96
C TRP A 42 3.91 -5.86 -1.17
N LEU A 43 2.74 -5.30 -0.90
CA LEU A 43 1.64 -6.03 -0.28
C LEU A 43 0.86 -6.80 -1.35
N PRO A 44 0.03 -7.79 -0.98
CA PRO A 44 -0.61 -8.68 -1.95
C PRO A 44 -1.35 -7.97 -3.09
N LEU A 45 -1.99 -6.81 -2.81
CA LEU A 45 -2.66 -6.02 -3.84
C LEU A 45 -1.67 -5.37 -4.80
N GLY A 46 -0.61 -4.74 -4.28
CA GLY A 46 0.43 -4.14 -5.10
C GLY A 46 1.20 -5.18 -5.93
N TYR A 47 1.48 -6.35 -5.35
CA TYR A 47 2.17 -7.44 -6.03
C TYR A 47 1.37 -8.00 -7.22
N ARG A 48 0.03 -8.05 -7.13
CA ARG A 48 -0.82 -8.45 -8.28
C ARG A 48 -0.82 -7.46 -9.43
N VAL A 49 -0.54 -6.18 -9.18
CA VAL A 49 -0.46 -5.16 -10.24
C VAL A 49 0.92 -5.15 -10.87
N LEU A 50 1.96 -5.43 -10.07
CA LEU A 50 3.34 -5.48 -10.54
C LEU A 50 3.64 -6.68 -11.45
N ARG A 51 2.97 -7.81 -11.19
CA ARG A 51 3.19 -9.08 -11.88
C ARG A 51 2.23 -9.29 -13.05
#